data_AF-A0A9P1N347-F1
#
_entry.id   AF-A0A9P1N347-F1
#
_cell.length_a   1.000
_cell.length_b   1.000
_cell.length_c   1.000
_cell.angle_alpha   90.00
_cell.angle_beta   90.00
_cell.angle_gamma   90.00
#
_symmetry.space_group_name_H-M   'P 1'
#
loop_
_entity.id
_entity.type
_entity.pdbx_description
1 polymer ?
#
loop_
_entity_poly.entity_id
_entity_poly.type
_entity_poly.pdbx_seq_one_letter_code
_entity_poly.pdbx_strand_id
1 'polypeptide(L)'
;MGEGVGNGVIPSTSEKVPTIPPAVKRKVVGPGLLTTTLIYAAVQVAILSCLSSYYNFGIRNATVLTIDFLYEFDYTKGYMEWISESWEETKESMKIPSRKAEDLKAVNAEVHIADGKQILTPEQLKFFDGSRDSKPVYLAILGRVYDVNKGKKHYGPGGGYSFFSGRDATRAFVTGDFTEKGLIDDTEGLSHEDLLGIRDWVSFYEKDYTLVGVVIGRYYDQDGKPTKELENTLARIETANEFRKLQAVETEVFPPCNSEWHQKTGGRVWCSTRSGGVNREWAGVPRVLLDQTTKSRRCACVKNFGTGLSGVEAVKKSNNRGDLDHPHLKQYPNCSPTANSCKIEEND
;
A
#
# COMPACT_ATOMS: atom_id res chain seq x y z
N MET A 1 69.52 41.41 16.27
CA MET A 1 68.99 42.56 17.03
C MET A 1 67.60 42.82 16.50
N GLY A 2 66.61 42.82 17.39
CA GLY A 2 65.19 42.90 17.03
C GLY A 2 64.63 44.32 17.03
N GLU A 3 63.29 44.31 16.96
CA GLU A 3 62.30 45.37 17.21
C GLU A 3 61.86 46.26 16.04
N GLY A 4 60.54 46.42 15.95
CA GLY A 4 59.88 47.40 15.09
C GLY A 4 58.43 47.05 14.73
N VAL A 5 57.51 47.20 15.68
CA VAL A 5 56.05 47.00 15.56
C VAL A 5 55.43 47.99 14.56
N GLY A 6 54.64 47.49 13.60
CA GLY A 6 53.91 48.30 12.60
C GLY A 6 52.41 48.26 12.81
N ASN A 7 51.83 49.40 13.21
CA ASN A 7 50.39 49.65 13.39
C ASN A 7 49.64 49.65 12.05
N GLY A 8 48.67 48.75 11.89
CA GLY A 8 47.69 48.77 10.80
C GLY A 8 46.45 49.59 11.18
N VAL A 9 46.33 50.77 10.56
CA VAL A 9 45.20 51.71 10.70
C VAL A 9 44.00 51.20 9.89
N ILE A 10 42.83 51.17 10.53
CA ILE A 10 41.51 50.84 9.95
C ILE A 10 40.88 52.13 9.39
N PRO A 11 40.52 52.21 8.08
CA PRO A 11 39.70 53.30 7.59
C PRO A 11 38.23 52.91 7.44
N SER A 12 37.41 53.68 8.15
CA SER A 12 36.00 54.00 7.98
C SER A 12 35.47 53.95 6.54
N THR A 13 34.34 53.25 6.32
CA THR A 13 33.34 53.65 5.32
C THR A 13 31.92 53.49 5.90
N SER A 14 31.11 54.51 5.65
CA SER A 14 29.81 54.82 6.24
C SER A 14 28.65 53.93 5.75
N GLU A 15 27.73 53.63 6.66
CA GLU A 15 26.38 53.08 6.42
C GLU A 15 25.62 53.76 5.27
N LYS A 16 24.97 52.95 4.44
CA LYS A 16 23.81 53.37 3.62
C LYS A 16 22.56 52.65 4.14
N VAL A 17 21.67 53.42 4.76
CA VAL A 17 20.33 52.98 5.16
C VAL A 17 19.46 52.76 3.91
N PRO A 18 18.84 51.59 3.69
CA PRO A 18 17.92 51.37 2.59
C PRO A 18 16.59 52.11 2.80
N THR A 19 16.18 52.89 1.81
CA THR A 19 14.91 53.63 1.77
C THR A 19 13.72 52.72 1.48
N ILE A 20 12.66 52.82 2.29
CA ILE A 20 11.39 52.10 2.13
C ILE A 20 10.59 52.69 0.95
N PRO A 21 10.12 51.89 -0.02
CA PRO A 21 9.28 52.38 -1.11
C PRO A 21 7.85 52.73 -0.64
N PRO A 22 7.16 53.68 -1.30
CA PRO A 22 5.90 54.22 -0.81
C PRO A 22 4.75 53.21 -0.86
N ALA A 23 3.87 53.29 0.13
CA ALA A 23 2.70 52.43 0.26
C ALA A 23 1.74 52.58 -0.95
N VAL A 24 1.59 51.50 -1.72
CA VAL A 24 0.58 51.40 -2.77
C VAL A 24 -0.80 51.28 -2.12
N LYS A 25 -1.74 52.18 -2.51
CA LYS A 25 -3.12 52.17 -2.00
C LYS A 25 -3.81 50.84 -2.30
N ARG A 26 -4.13 50.11 -1.24
CA ARG A 26 -4.84 48.81 -1.26
C ARG A 26 -6.31 49.02 -1.58
N LYS A 27 -6.86 48.25 -2.53
CA LYS A 27 -8.32 48.13 -2.69
C LYS A 27 -8.87 47.11 -1.70
N VAL A 28 -9.79 47.55 -0.85
CA VAL A 28 -10.57 46.67 0.03
C VAL A 28 -11.71 46.08 -0.80
N VAL A 29 -11.77 44.75 -0.90
CA VAL A 29 -12.84 44.05 -1.60
C VAL A 29 -13.78 43.40 -0.56
N GLY A 30 -15.08 43.56 -0.77
CA GLY A 30 -16.11 43.14 0.18
C GLY A 30 -16.32 41.62 0.26
N PRO A 31 -16.93 41.13 1.37
CA PRO A 31 -17.07 39.71 1.72
C PRO A 31 -17.85 38.84 0.71
N GLY A 32 -18.58 39.44 -0.23
CA GLY A 32 -19.32 38.70 -1.26
C GLY A 32 -18.45 37.98 -2.29
N LEU A 33 -17.20 38.43 -2.52
CA LEU A 33 -16.31 37.79 -3.48
C LEU A 33 -15.72 36.47 -2.94
N LEU A 34 -15.48 36.40 -1.63
CA LEU A 34 -14.90 35.23 -0.96
C LEU A 34 -15.84 34.02 -1.04
N THR A 35 -17.13 34.23 -0.83
CA THR A 35 -18.14 33.17 -0.92
C THR A 35 -18.30 32.66 -2.34
N THR A 36 -18.25 33.53 -3.34
CA THR A 36 -18.37 33.11 -4.75
C THR A 36 -17.15 32.31 -5.20
N THR A 37 -15.94 32.69 -4.77
CA THR A 37 -14.71 31.93 -5.06
C THR A 37 -14.71 30.57 -4.36
N LEU A 38 -15.14 30.50 -3.10
CA LEU A 38 -15.23 29.23 -2.37
C LEU A 38 -16.28 28.28 -2.96
N ILE A 39 -17.43 28.81 -3.38
CA ILE A 39 -18.46 28.03 -4.08
C ILE A 39 -17.92 27.54 -5.43
N TYR A 40 -17.22 28.38 -6.17
CA TYR A 40 -16.61 27.99 -7.43
C TYR A 40 -15.56 26.87 -7.25
N ALA A 41 -14.69 26.98 -6.24
CA ALA A 41 -13.71 25.95 -5.91
C ALA A 41 -14.38 24.63 -5.50
N ALA A 42 -15.43 24.68 -4.67
CA ALA A 42 -16.18 23.48 -4.27
C ALA A 42 -16.86 22.79 -5.46
N VAL A 43 -17.43 23.57 -6.38
CA VAL A 43 -18.05 23.05 -7.61
C VAL A 43 -17.00 22.41 -8.53
N GLN A 44 -15.82 23.01 -8.68
CA GLN A 44 -14.73 22.44 -9.49
C GLN A 44 -14.22 21.12 -8.89
N VAL A 45 -14.05 21.05 -7.57
CA VAL A 45 -13.66 19.80 -6.89
C VAL A 45 -14.71 18.70 -7.09
N ALA A 46 -16.00 19.04 -7.01
CA ALA A 46 -17.08 18.08 -7.24
C ALA A 46 -17.12 17.57 -8.70
N ILE A 47 -16.92 18.46 -9.67
CA ILE A 47 -16.88 18.10 -11.10
C ILE A 47 -15.66 17.21 -11.40
N LEU A 48 -14.47 17.58 -10.90
CA LEU A 48 -13.25 16.78 -11.09
C LEU A 48 -13.34 15.42 -10.40
N SER A 49 -13.95 15.34 -9.21
CA SER A 49 -14.24 14.07 -8.54
C SER A 49 -15.22 13.21 -9.34
N CYS A 50 -16.22 13.83 -9.97
CA CYS A 50 -17.20 13.13 -10.81
C CYS A 50 -16.56 12.62 -12.11
N LEU A 51 -15.74 13.43 -12.76
CA LEU A 51 -14.99 13.04 -13.97
C LEU A 51 -13.95 11.96 -13.67
N SER A 52 -13.25 12.03 -12.54
CA SER A 52 -12.28 11.00 -12.13
C SER A 52 -12.97 9.67 -11.86
N SER A 53 -14.15 9.68 -11.24
CA SER A 53 -14.99 8.49 -11.04
C SER A 53 -15.53 7.92 -12.35
N TYR A 54 -15.97 8.77 -13.27
CA TYR A 54 -16.58 8.35 -14.55
C TYR A 54 -15.55 7.86 -15.58
N TYR A 55 -14.36 8.46 -15.64
CA TYR A 55 -13.32 8.15 -16.64
C TYR A 55 -12.12 7.35 -16.09
N ASN A 56 -12.14 6.98 -14.80
CA ASN A 56 -11.07 6.22 -14.13
C ASN A 56 -9.67 6.87 -14.25
N PHE A 57 -9.62 8.21 -14.15
CA PHE A 57 -8.39 9.01 -14.26
C PHE A 57 -7.74 9.21 -12.87
N GLY A 58 -6.43 8.96 -12.75
CA GLY A 58 -5.72 8.97 -11.47
C GLY A 58 -5.64 10.35 -10.79
N ILE A 59 -5.99 10.39 -9.50
CA ILE A 59 -6.08 11.60 -8.65
C ILE A 59 -4.76 12.42 -8.60
N ARG A 60 -3.61 11.79 -8.86
CA ARG A 60 -2.29 12.46 -8.84
C ARG A 60 -2.11 13.52 -9.94
N ASN A 61 -2.63 13.31 -11.15
CA ASN A 61 -2.41 14.26 -12.24
C ASN A 61 -3.34 15.48 -12.14
N ALA A 62 -4.57 15.29 -11.65
CA ALA A 62 -5.53 16.38 -11.46
C ALA A 62 -5.17 17.30 -10.28
N THR A 63 -4.50 16.76 -9.25
CA THR A 63 -4.06 17.54 -8.08
C THR A 63 -2.82 18.38 -8.37
N VAL A 64 -1.86 17.87 -9.16
CA VAL A 64 -0.68 18.65 -9.57
C VAL A 64 -1.07 19.85 -10.44
N LEU A 65 -1.94 19.64 -11.44
CA LEU A 65 -2.41 20.72 -12.31
C LEU A 65 -3.19 21.82 -11.57
N THR A 66 -4.00 21.44 -10.57
CA THR A 66 -4.75 22.41 -9.76
C THR A 66 -3.84 23.15 -8.79
N ILE A 67 -2.82 22.49 -8.23
CA ILE A 67 -1.80 23.13 -7.38
C ILE A 67 -0.98 24.14 -8.18
N ASP A 68 -0.48 23.78 -9.37
CA ASP A 68 0.29 24.67 -10.23
C ASP A 68 -0.51 25.92 -10.63
N PHE A 69 -1.79 25.74 -10.97
CA PHE A 69 -2.70 26.86 -11.26
C PHE A 69 -2.91 27.79 -10.05
N LEU A 70 -2.96 27.25 -8.83
CA LEU A 70 -3.11 28.04 -7.61
C LEU A 70 -1.82 28.79 -7.23
N TYR A 71 -0.64 28.35 -7.68
CA TYR A 71 0.61 29.09 -7.48
C TYR A 71 0.76 30.31 -8.40
N GLU A 72 -0.03 30.42 -9.48
CA GLU A 72 -0.01 31.58 -10.38
C GLU A 72 -0.71 32.84 -9.81
N PHE A 73 -1.51 32.71 -8.74
CA PHE A 73 -2.22 33.85 -8.13
C PHE A 73 -1.55 34.30 -6.82
N ASP A 74 -1.18 35.60 -6.75
CA ASP A 74 -0.47 36.18 -5.59
C ASP A 74 -1.21 36.06 -4.25
N TYR A 75 -2.54 35.97 -4.26
CA TYR A 75 -3.36 35.83 -3.05
C TYR A 75 -3.31 34.40 -2.46
N THR A 76 -3.20 33.37 -3.31
CA THR A 76 -3.13 31.97 -2.88
C THR A 76 -1.71 31.53 -2.58
N LYS A 77 -0.70 32.20 -3.17
CA LYS A 77 0.71 31.87 -2.97
C LYS A 77 1.12 31.81 -1.50
N GLY A 78 0.78 32.83 -0.69
CA GLY A 78 1.11 32.83 0.74
C GLY A 78 0.39 31.74 1.55
N TYR A 79 -0.81 31.33 1.12
CA TYR A 79 -1.53 30.23 1.75
C TYR A 79 -0.97 28.87 1.33
N MET A 80 -0.49 28.73 0.09
CA MET A 80 0.16 27.53 -0.43
C MET A 80 1.56 27.33 0.16
N GLU A 81 2.33 28.41 0.32
CA GLU A 81 3.61 28.41 1.04
C GLU A 81 3.40 28.01 2.51
N TRP A 82 2.40 28.58 3.19
CA TRP A 82 2.03 28.18 4.54
C TRP A 82 1.55 26.73 4.65
N ILE A 83 0.77 26.22 3.69
CA ILE A 83 0.37 24.80 3.63
C ILE A 83 1.58 23.91 3.41
N SER A 84 2.49 24.29 2.51
CA SER A 84 3.73 23.56 2.23
C SER A 84 4.61 23.46 3.48
N GLU A 85 4.84 24.59 4.15
CA GLU A 85 5.62 24.65 5.39
C GLU A 85 4.94 23.88 6.53
N SER A 86 3.62 24.07 6.70
CA SER A 86 2.83 23.31 7.68
C SER A 86 2.85 21.81 7.38
N TRP A 87 2.86 21.41 6.11
CA TRP A 87 2.92 20.02 5.70
C TRP A 87 4.28 19.39 6.00
N GLU A 88 5.39 20.12 5.82
CA GLU A 88 6.72 19.64 6.21
C GLU A 88 6.86 19.53 7.75
N GLU A 89 6.33 20.49 8.53
CA GLU A 89 6.26 20.37 10.00
C GLU A 89 5.36 19.20 10.46
N THR A 90 4.23 18.99 9.78
CA THR A 90 3.32 17.87 10.06
C THR A 90 3.96 16.53 9.68
N LYS A 91 4.73 16.47 8.61
CA LYS A 91 5.47 15.29 8.15
C LYS A 91 6.66 14.95 9.06
N GLU A 92 7.30 15.96 9.64
CA GLU A 92 8.40 15.78 10.59
C GLU A 92 7.90 15.34 11.98
N SER A 93 6.71 15.81 12.38
CA SER A 93 5.99 15.34 13.59
C SER A 93 5.25 14.02 13.38
N MET A 94 4.87 13.69 12.14
CA MET A 94 4.46 12.35 11.68
C MET A 94 5.68 11.53 11.24
N LYS A 95 6.72 11.46 12.07
CA LYS A 95 7.63 10.30 12.01
C LYS A 95 6.85 9.07 12.49
N ILE A 96 6.00 8.55 11.60
CA ILE A 96 5.50 7.18 11.67
C ILE A 96 6.76 6.32 11.81
N PRO A 97 6.88 5.48 12.85
CA PRO A 97 8.00 4.58 12.95
C PRO A 97 8.07 3.76 11.66
N SER A 98 9.08 4.01 10.82
CA SER A 98 9.42 3.11 9.75
C SER A 98 9.86 1.80 10.41
N ARG A 99 8.92 0.88 10.58
CA ARG A 99 9.17 -0.46 11.10
C ARG A 99 8.60 -1.47 10.13
N LYS A 100 9.48 -1.90 9.22
CA LYS A 100 9.40 -3.08 8.35
C LYS A 100 8.01 -3.36 7.74
N ALA A 101 7.40 -2.37 7.09
CA ALA A 101 6.92 -2.73 5.76
C ALA A 101 8.21 -2.91 4.96
N GLU A 102 8.57 -4.15 4.64
CA GLU A 102 9.64 -4.37 3.66
C GLU A 102 9.28 -3.51 2.44
N ASP A 103 10.25 -2.74 1.92
CA ASP A 103 10.11 -2.07 0.62
C ASP A 103 9.98 -3.17 -0.44
N LEU A 104 8.76 -3.69 -0.58
CA LEU A 104 8.44 -4.75 -1.52
C LEU A 104 8.52 -4.13 -2.92
N LYS A 105 9.50 -4.58 -3.72
CA LYS A 105 9.70 -4.08 -5.07
C LYS A 105 8.43 -4.31 -5.90
N ALA A 106 7.93 -3.24 -6.51
CA ALA A 106 6.86 -3.32 -7.49
C ALA A 106 7.31 -4.21 -8.67
N VAL A 107 6.41 -5.06 -9.17
CA VAL A 107 6.66 -5.82 -10.40
C VAL A 107 6.59 -4.84 -11.56
N ASN A 108 7.68 -4.70 -12.30
CA ASN A 108 7.70 -3.84 -13.48
C ASN A 108 6.93 -4.52 -14.63
N ALA A 109 5.90 -3.82 -15.13
CA ALA A 109 5.11 -4.25 -16.28
C ALA A 109 5.96 -4.40 -17.53
N GLU A 110 6.91 -3.49 -17.73
CA GLU A 110 7.76 -3.51 -18.91
C GLU A 110 8.89 -4.52 -18.75
N VAL A 111 8.92 -5.49 -19.65
CA VAL A 111 10.10 -6.29 -19.91
C VAL A 111 10.77 -5.68 -21.13
N HIS A 112 11.94 -5.05 -20.97
CA HIS A 112 12.72 -4.62 -22.12
C HIS A 112 13.21 -5.84 -22.90
N ILE A 113 12.50 -6.16 -24.00
CA ILE A 113 12.78 -7.32 -24.87
C ILE A 113 14.08 -7.13 -25.68
N ALA A 114 14.57 -5.89 -25.80
CA ALA A 114 15.77 -5.55 -26.57
C ALA A 114 17.05 -6.31 -26.17
N ASP A 115 17.13 -6.87 -24.96
CA ASP A 115 18.31 -7.62 -24.47
C ASP A 115 18.33 -9.11 -24.89
N GLY A 116 17.85 -9.46 -26.09
CA GLY A 116 17.85 -10.85 -26.57
C GLY A 116 16.90 -11.79 -25.83
N LYS A 117 15.87 -11.23 -25.18
CA LYS A 117 14.81 -12.00 -24.52
C LYS A 117 13.83 -12.53 -25.57
N GLN A 118 13.30 -13.73 -25.33
CA GLN A 118 12.42 -14.43 -26.28
C GLN A 118 10.96 -13.99 -26.11
N ILE A 119 10.25 -13.88 -27.23
CA ILE A 119 8.79 -13.80 -27.24
C ILE A 119 8.30 -15.17 -27.70
N LEU A 120 7.59 -15.90 -26.84
CA LEU A 120 7.14 -17.27 -27.08
C LEU A 120 5.62 -17.33 -27.18
N THR A 121 5.08 -18.11 -28.11
CA THR A 121 3.66 -18.52 -28.03
C THR A 121 3.48 -19.58 -26.94
N PRO A 122 2.26 -19.79 -26.42
CA PRO A 122 1.98 -20.89 -25.48
C PRO A 122 2.39 -22.26 -26.04
N GLU A 123 2.20 -22.49 -27.34
CA GLU A 123 2.60 -23.73 -28.02
C GLU A 123 4.12 -23.87 -28.08
N GLN A 124 4.85 -22.77 -28.28
CA GLN A 124 6.31 -22.78 -28.26
C GLN A 124 6.85 -23.04 -26.85
N LEU A 125 6.22 -22.47 -25.83
CA LEU A 125 6.60 -22.66 -24.43
C LEU A 125 6.49 -24.14 -24.01
N LYS A 126 5.50 -24.88 -24.50
CA LYS A 126 5.32 -26.32 -24.22
C LYS A 126 6.54 -27.18 -24.58
N PHE A 127 7.40 -26.75 -25.50
CA PHE A 127 8.62 -27.50 -25.84
C PHE A 127 9.72 -27.40 -24.76
N PHE A 128 9.54 -26.58 -23.74
CA PHE A 128 10.45 -26.37 -22.61
C PHE A 128 9.93 -27.00 -21.31
N ASP A 129 9.15 -28.08 -21.43
CA ASP A 129 8.61 -28.86 -20.29
C ASP A 129 9.67 -29.74 -19.60
N GLY A 130 10.89 -29.80 -20.14
CA GLY A 130 11.98 -30.63 -19.65
C GLY A 130 11.98 -32.08 -20.12
N SER A 131 11.05 -32.48 -21.00
CA SER A 131 11.00 -33.82 -21.61
C SER A 131 12.17 -34.11 -22.57
N ARG A 132 12.85 -33.06 -23.04
CA ARG A 132 13.97 -33.15 -23.99
C ARG A 132 15.24 -32.62 -23.35
N ASP A 133 16.28 -33.45 -23.26
CA ASP A 133 17.57 -33.05 -22.68
C ASP A 133 18.31 -31.97 -23.47
N SER A 134 17.98 -31.80 -24.75
CA SER A 134 18.54 -30.74 -25.60
C SER A 134 17.93 -29.36 -25.36
N LYS A 135 16.91 -29.24 -24.49
CA LYS A 135 16.25 -27.98 -24.16
C LYS A 135 16.28 -27.72 -22.65
N PRO A 136 16.40 -26.45 -22.24
CA PRO A 136 16.20 -26.06 -20.84
C PRO A 136 14.73 -26.23 -20.44
N VAL A 137 14.48 -26.16 -19.13
CA VAL A 137 13.12 -26.19 -18.56
C VAL A 137 12.68 -24.77 -18.28
N TYR A 138 11.56 -24.34 -18.86
CA TYR A 138 10.98 -23.02 -18.64
C TYR A 138 9.63 -23.13 -17.94
N LEU A 139 9.27 -22.09 -17.20
CA LEU A 139 7.90 -21.86 -16.72
C LEU A 139 7.56 -20.38 -16.85
N ALA A 140 6.27 -20.06 -16.79
CA ALA A 140 5.80 -18.69 -16.81
C ALA A 140 4.88 -18.34 -15.64
N ILE A 141 4.96 -17.07 -15.23
CA ILE A 141 4.09 -16.42 -14.25
C ILE A 141 3.90 -14.95 -14.64
N LEU A 142 2.65 -14.47 -14.67
CA LEU A 142 2.25 -13.20 -15.27
C LEU A 142 2.84 -12.99 -16.68
N GLY A 143 2.89 -14.05 -17.48
CA GLY A 143 3.47 -14.07 -18.81
C GLY A 143 4.99 -13.95 -18.85
N ARG A 144 5.69 -13.81 -17.71
CA ARG A 144 7.15 -13.71 -17.63
C ARG A 144 7.75 -15.11 -17.64
N VAL A 145 8.66 -15.39 -18.57
CA VAL A 145 9.27 -16.72 -18.75
C VAL A 145 10.61 -16.79 -18.04
N TYR A 146 10.75 -17.73 -17.12
CA TYR A 146 11.99 -17.97 -16.38
C TYR A 146 12.64 -19.29 -16.78
N ASP A 147 13.96 -19.28 -16.93
CA ASP A 147 14.75 -20.50 -17.08
C ASP A 147 14.94 -21.16 -15.71
N VAL A 148 14.22 -22.26 -15.49
CA VAL A 148 14.25 -23.06 -14.27
C VAL A 148 15.07 -24.34 -14.41
N ASN A 149 15.94 -24.43 -15.43
CA ASN A 149 16.79 -25.59 -15.66
C ASN A 149 17.74 -25.88 -14.50
N LYS A 150 18.19 -24.86 -13.74
CA LYS A 150 18.95 -25.07 -12.49
C LYS A 150 18.18 -25.91 -11.46
N GLY A 151 16.85 -25.88 -11.52
CA GLY A 151 15.92 -26.64 -10.72
C GLY A 151 15.33 -27.85 -11.45
N LYS A 152 15.94 -28.36 -12.52
CA LYS A 152 15.38 -29.45 -13.35
C LYS A 152 14.93 -30.69 -12.56
N LYS A 153 15.53 -31.00 -11.41
CA LYS A 153 15.07 -32.08 -10.52
C LYS A 153 13.65 -31.87 -9.94
N HIS A 154 13.20 -30.63 -9.89
CA HIS A 154 11.90 -30.20 -9.37
C HIS A 154 10.87 -29.99 -10.47
N TYR A 155 11.30 -29.33 -11.55
CA TYR A 155 10.43 -28.89 -12.65
C TYR A 155 10.48 -29.83 -13.87
N GLY A 156 11.54 -30.62 -14.03
CA GLY A 156 11.61 -31.62 -15.11
C GLY A 156 10.72 -32.83 -14.86
N PRO A 157 10.60 -33.74 -15.83
CA PRO A 157 9.78 -34.94 -15.74
C PRO A 157 10.06 -35.75 -14.46
N GLY A 158 9.00 -36.15 -13.76
CA GLY A 158 9.09 -36.87 -12.48
C GLY A 158 9.35 -35.99 -11.25
N GLY A 159 9.62 -34.69 -11.45
CA GLY A 159 9.72 -33.71 -10.37
C GLY A 159 8.34 -33.31 -9.82
N GLY A 160 8.28 -33.00 -8.52
CA GLY A 160 7.04 -32.65 -7.82
C GLY A 160 6.38 -31.33 -8.26
N TYR A 161 7.07 -30.52 -9.08
CA TYR A 161 6.57 -29.25 -9.62
C TYR A 161 6.56 -29.25 -11.16
N SER A 162 6.60 -30.43 -11.78
CA SER A 162 6.68 -30.58 -13.24
C SER A 162 5.45 -30.06 -13.99
N PHE A 163 4.30 -29.95 -13.33
CA PHE A 163 3.08 -29.38 -13.90
C PHE A 163 3.19 -27.87 -14.23
N PHE A 164 4.17 -27.15 -13.67
CA PHE A 164 4.43 -25.75 -14.02
C PHE A 164 5.25 -25.59 -15.30
N SER A 165 5.95 -26.64 -15.75
CA SER A 165 6.90 -26.53 -16.85
C SER A 165 6.21 -26.42 -18.20
N GLY A 166 6.76 -25.58 -19.07
CA GLY A 166 6.27 -25.37 -20.42
C GLY A 166 4.92 -24.67 -20.51
N ARG A 167 4.47 -23.96 -19.46
CA ARG A 167 3.21 -23.20 -19.47
C ARG A 167 3.25 -21.98 -18.55
N ASP A 168 2.27 -21.11 -18.70
CA ASP A 168 1.92 -20.12 -17.68
C ASP A 168 0.83 -20.69 -16.78
N ALA A 169 1.14 -20.81 -15.50
CA ALA A 169 0.23 -21.34 -14.48
C ALA A 169 0.14 -20.38 -13.29
N THR A 170 0.12 -19.07 -13.58
CA THR A 170 -0.01 -17.97 -12.62
C THR A 170 -1.01 -18.26 -11.52
N ARG A 171 -2.20 -18.79 -11.85
CA ARG A 171 -3.25 -19.05 -10.88
C ARG A 171 -2.87 -20.13 -9.86
N ALA A 172 -2.31 -21.25 -10.33
CA ALA A 172 -1.96 -22.40 -9.50
C ALA A 172 -0.90 -22.10 -8.43
N PHE A 173 -0.07 -21.06 -8.64
CA PHE A 173 0.93 -20.63 -7.66
C PHE A 173 0.35 -20.23 -6.30
N VAL A 174 -0.90 -19.73 -6.28
CA VAL A 174 -1.54 -19.21 -5.08
C VAL A 174 -2.78 -20.00 -4.68
N THR A 175 -3.47 -20.61 -5.64
CA THR A 175 -4.63 -21.47 -5.33
C THR A 175 -4.25 -22.88 -4.89
N GLY A 176 -3.07 -23.38 -5.29
CA GLY A 176 -2.68 -24.77 -5.09
C GLY A 176 -3.50 -25.79 -5.90
N ASP A 177 -4.32 -25.33 -6.85
CA ASP A 177 -5.04 -26.20 -7.78
C ASP A 177 -4.13 -26.58 -8.95
N PHE A 178 -3.57 -27.80 -8.91
CA PHE A 178 -2.68 -28.34 -9.94
C PHE A 178 -3.42 -29.18 -11.00
N THR A 179 -4.74 -29.08 -11.07
CA THR A 179 -5.51 -29.64 -12.19
C THR A 179 -5.45 -28.72 -13.40
N GLU A 180 -5.82 -29.19 -14.59
CA GLU A 180 -5.87 -28.36 -15.81
C GLU A 180 -6.79 -27.13 -15.67
N LYS A 181 -7.72 -27.12 -14.71
CA LYS A 181 -8.56 -25.94 -14.41
C LYS A 181 -7.79 -24.86 -13.63
N GLY A 182 -6.83 -25.26 -12.81
CA GLY A 182 -6.00 -24.36 -12.01
C GLY A 182 -4.68 -23.97 -12.70
N LEU A 183 -4.14 -24.85 -13.57
CA LEU A 183 -2.92 -24.62 -14.36
C LEU A 183 -3.16 -23.70 -15.56
N ILE A 184 -3.70 -22.51 -15.26
CA ILE A 184 -4.03 -21.44 -16.20
C ILE A 184 -3.39 -20.11 -15.75
N ASP A 185 -3.38 -19.16 -16.66
CA ASP A 185 -2.77 -17.84 -16.46
C ASP A 185 -3.73 -16.82 -15.83
N ASP A 186 -5.01 -17.14 -15.67
CA ASP A 186 -6.06 -16.20 -15.27
C ASP A 186 -6.08 -15.81 -13.78
N THR A 187 -6.17 -14.51 -13.52
CA THR A 187 -6.20 -13.94 -12.15
C THR A 187 -7.57 -13.44 -11.71
N GLU A 188 -8.63 -13.72 -12.46
CA GLU A 188 -9.98 -13.31 -12.10
C GLU A 188 -10.45 -14.03 -10.82
N GLY A 189 -11.12 -13.27 -9.95
CA GLY A 189 -11.65 -13.78 -8.68
C GLY A 189 -10.61 -14.09 -7.59
N LEU A 190 -9.31 -13.83 -7.83
CA LEU A 190 -8.28 -13.95 -6.80
C LEU A 190 -8.40 -12.83 -5.75
N SER A 191 -8.15 -13.19 -4.49
CA SER A 191 -8.17 -12.27 -3.34
C SER A 191 -6.96 -11.32 -3.34
N HIS A 192 -6.97 -10.32 -2.45
CA HIS A 192 -5.81 -9.45 -2.25
C HIS A 192 -4.58 -10.27 -1.82
N GLU A 193 -4.76 -11.22 -0.91
CA GLU A 193 -3.71 -12.09 -0.42
C GLU A 193 -3.12 -12.96 -1.55
N ASP A 194 -3.97 -13.51 -2.42
CA ASP A 194 -3.55 -14.28 -3.59
C ASP A 194 -2.73 -13.40 -4.57
N LEU A 195 -3.19 -12.19 -4.86
CA LEU A 195 -2.49 -11.26 -5.75
C LEU A 195 -1.10 -10.88 -5.19
N LEU A 196 -1.01 -10.67 -3.88
CA LEU A 196 0.27 -10.46 -3.20
C LEU A 196 1.16 -11.71 -3.27
N GLY A 197 0.57 -12.91 -3.15
CA GLY A 197 1.27 -14.17 -3.34
C GLY A 197 1.86 -14.33 -4.75
N ILE A 198 1.13 -13.93 -5.79
CA ILE A 198 1.65 -13.89 -7.17
C ILE A 198 2.87 -12.96 -7.25
N ARG A 199 2.77 -11.76 -6.65
CA ARG A 199 3.89 -10.80 -6.59
C ARG A 199 5.09 -11.38 -5.84
N ASP A 200 4.88 -12.09 -4.74
CA ASP A 200 5.91 -12.80 -3.98
C ASP A 200 6.60 -13.87 -4.85
N TRP A 201 5.83 -14.67 -5.59
CA TRP A 201 6.37 -15.67 -6.52
C TRP A 201 7.17 -15.06 -7.66
N VAL A 202 6.68 -13.97 -8.28
CA VAL A 202 7.45 -13.24 -9.29
C VAL A 202 8.77 -12.75 -8.70
N SER A 203 8.74 -12.15 -7.51
CA SER A 203 9.95 -11.66 -6.82
C SER A 203 10.96 -12.79 -6.55
N PHE A 204 10.47 -13.97 -6.15
CA PHE A 204 11.29 -15.16 -5.96
C PHE A 204 11.96 -15.59 -7.27
N TYR A 205 11.20 -15.67 -8.37
CA TYR A 205 11.76 -16.08 -9.65
C TYR A 205 12.74 -15.05 -10.23
N GLU A 206 12.48 -13.76 -10.09
CA GLU A 206 13.43 -12.71 -10.51
C GLU A 206 14.74 -12.74 -9.73
N LYS A 207 14.69 -13.10 -8.45
CA LYS A 207 15.86 -13.21 -7.60
C LYS A 207 16.69 -14.44 -7.95
N ASP A 208 16.04 -15.58 -8.14
CA ASP A 208 16.72 -16.87 -8.20
C ASP A 208 16.93 -17.36 -9.63
N TYR A 209 16.11 -16.97 -10.60
CA TYR A 209 16.12 -17.53 -11.95
C TYR A 209 16.30 -16.44 -13.02
N THR A 210 16.79 -16.85 -14.18
CA THR A 210 17.01 -15.93 -15.30
C THR A 210 15.69 -15.68 -16.03
N LEU A 211 15.26 -14.42 -16.10
CA LEU A 211 14.18 -14.01 -16.99
C LEU A 211 14.66 -14.11 -18.43
N VAL A 212 14.08 -15.04 -19.20
CA VAL A 212 14.50 -15.33 -20.59
C VAL A 212 13.52 -14.80 -21.63
N GLY A 213 12.35 -14.33 -21.24
CA GLY A 213 11.34 -13.92 -22.20
C GLY A 213 9.97 -13.61 -21.63
N VAL A 214 9.01 -13.49 -22.54
CA VAL A 214 7.58 -13.35 -22.26
C VAL A 214 6.75 -14.30 -23.11
N VAL A 215 5.53 -14.60 -22.66
CA VAL A 215 4.55 -15.41 -23.38
C VAL A 215 3.51 -14.52 -24.04
N ILE A 216 3.31 -14.67 -25.35
CA ILE A 216 2.22 -14.03 -26.10
C ILE A 216 0.90 -14.56 -25.57
N GLY A 217 -0.03 -13.68 -25.23
CA GLY A 217 -1.37 -14.06 -24.79
C GLY A 217 -1.99 -13.02 -23.88
N ARG A 218 -2.38 -13.44 -22.68
CA ARG A 218 -3.09 -12.59 -21.72
C ARG A 218 -2.30 -11.36 -21.32
N TYR A 219 -1.01 -11.52 -21.03
CA TYR A 219 -0.20 -10.47 -20.38
C TYR A 219 0.70 -9.68 -21.33
N TYR A 220 1.16 -10.31 -22.43
CA TYR A 220 1.98 -9.65 -23.44
C TYR A 220 1.45 -9.91 -24.84
N ASP A 221 1.57 -8.93 -25.73
CA ASP A 221 1.20 -9.04 -27.13
C ASP A 221 2.30 -9.69 -28.01
N GLN A 222 2.10 -9.69 -29.33
CA GLN A 222 3.04 -10.26 -30.30
C GLN A 222 4.39 -9.53 -30.36
N ASP A 223 4.43 -8.26 -29.96
CA ASP A 223 5.64 -7.45 -29.86
C ASP A 223 6.31 -7.58 -28.48
N GLY A 224 5.73 -8.39 -27.58
CA GLY A 224 6.17 -8.51 -26.19
C GLY A 224 5.85 -7.29 -25.34
N LYS A 225 4.91 -6.45 -25.77
CA LYS A 225 4.45 -5.28 -25.00
C LYS A 225 3.37 -5.68 -24.00
N PRO A 226 3.30 -5.04 -22.82
CA PRO A 226 2.24 -5.25 -21.86
C PRO A 226 0.84 -5.08 -22.47
N THR A 227 -0.07 -5.99 -22.15
CA THR A 227 -1.49 -5.82 -22.48
C THR A 227 -2.20 -5.01 -21.39
N LYS A 228 -3.40 -4.54 -21.70
CA LYS A 228 -4.30 -3.92 -20.71
C LYS A 228 -4.60 -4.87 -19.53
N GLU A 229 -4.63 -6.18 -19.78
CA GLU A 229 -4.89 -7.15 -18.71
C GLU A 229 -3.71 -7.21 -17.73
N LEU A 230 -2.46 -7.16 -18.21
CA LEU A 230 -1.29 -7.06 -17.33
C LEU A 230 -1.33 -5.78 -16.50
N GLU A 231 -1.64 -4.64 -17.11
CA GLU A 231 -1.78 -3.36 -16.40
C GLU A 231 -2.85 -3.44 -15.30
N ASN A 232 -4.03 -4.02 -15.62
CA ASN A 232 -5.11 -4.22 -14.65
C ASN A 232 -4.69 -5.14 -13.49
N THR A 233 -4.02 -6.27 -13.79
CA THR A 233 -3.54 -7.20 -12.76
C THR A 233 -2.52 -6.53 -11.85
N LEU A 234 -1.57 -5.76 -12.40
CA LEU A 234 -0.59 -5.03 -11.61
C LEU A 234 -1.24 -3.92 -10.77
N ALA A 235 -2.24 -3.22 -11.29
CA ALA A 235 -3.01 -2.25 -10.51
C ALA A 235 -3.79 -2.90 -9.35
N ARG A 236 -4.35 -4.10 -9.56
CA ARG A 236 -4.99 -4.90 -8.49
C ARG A 236 -3.98 -5.36 -7.44
N ILE A 237 -2.78 -5.76 -7.84
CA ILE A 237 -1.68 -6.09 -6.92
C ILE A 237 -1.28 -4.86 -6.09
N GLU A 238 -1.18 -3.69 -6.70
CA GLU A 238 -0.85 -2.47 -5.97
C GLU A 238 -1.96 -2.05 -5.00
N THR A 239 -3.22 -2.20 -5.42
CA THR A 239 -4.37 -2.01 -4.52
C THR A 239 -4.31 -2.99 -3.34
N ALA A 240 -3.93 -4.25 -3.58
CA ALA A 240 -3.73 -5.24 -2.53
C ALA A 240 -2.59 -4.87 -1.56
N ASN A 241 -1.49 -4.28 -2.07
CA ASN A 241 -0.40 -3.78 -1.24
C ASN A 241 -0.87 -2.66 -0.31
N GLU A 242 -1.58 -1.67 -0.85
CA GLU A 242 -2.12 -0.56 -0.05
C GLU A 242 -3.14 -1.05 0.97
N PHE A 243 -4.01 -1.98 0.58
CA PHE A 243 -4.94 -2.62 1.51
C PHE A 243 -4.21 -3.32 2.67
N ARG A 244 -3.13 -4.05 2.39
CA ARG A 244 -2.28 -4.69 3.43
C ARG A 244 -1.60 -3.66 4.33
N LYS A 245 -1.13 -2.53 3.80
CA LYS A 245 -0.54 -1.44 4.60
C LYS A 245 -1.57 -0.83 5.55
N LEU A 246 -2.78 -0.57 5.07
CA LEU A 246 -3.88 -0.05 5.88
C LEU A 246 -4.28 -1.05 6.98
N GLN A 247 -4.38 -2.34 6.65
CA GLN A 247 -4.63 -3.39 7.64
C GLN A 247 -3.51 -3.50 8.69
N ALA A 248 -2.25 -3.30 8.31
CA ALA A 248 -1.14 -3.33 9.25
C ALA A 248 -1.26 -2.20 10.29
N VAL A 249 -1.58 -0.98 9.84
CA VAL A 249 -1.81 0.17 10.74
C VAL A 249 -3.02 -0.09 11.65
N GLU A 250 -4.13 -0.60 11.11
CA GLU A 250 -5.28 -0.98 11.94
C GLU A 250 -4.92 -2.07 12.95
N THR A 251 -4.09 -3.04 12.57
CA THR A 251 -3.65 -4.16 13.42
C THR A 251 -2.74 -3.68 14.56
N GLU A 252 -1.97 -2.60 14.39
CA GLU A 252 -1.20 -2.01 15.49
C GLU A 252 -2.10 -1.42 16.58
N VAL A 253 -3.23 -0.83 16.18
CA VAL A 253 -4.23 -0.23 17.09
C VAL A 253 -5.17 -1.30 17.66
N PHE A 254 -5.64 -2.20 16.80
CA PHE A 254 -6.68 -3.19 17.05
C PHE A 254 -6.23 -4.60 16.63
N PRO A 255 -5.20 -5.17 17.29
CA PRO A 255 -4.67 -6.47 16.93
C PRO A 255 -5.73 -7.56 17.10
N PRO A 256 -5.77 -8.58 16.22
CA PRO A 256 -6.64 -9.74 16.39
C PRO A 256 -6.49 -10.37 17.77
N CYS A 257 -7.60 -10.82 18.33
CA CYS A 257 -7.58 -11.55 19.60
C CYS A 257 -6.92 -12.93 19.44
N ASN A 258 -6.40 -13.46 20.54
CA ASN A 258 -6.14 -14.89 20.61
C ASN A 258 -7.48 -15.62 20.69
N SER A 259 -7.59 -16.79 20.06
CA SER A 259 -8.80 -17.59 20.06
C SER A 259 -8.49 -19.07 20.27
N GLU A 260 -9.46 -19.78 20.84
CA GLU A 260 -9.49 -21.24 20.86
C GLU A 260 -10.93 -21.72 20.64
N TRP A 261 -11.06 -22.94 20.12
CA TRP A 261 -12.35 -23.57 19.90
C TRP A 261 -12.34 -25.02 20.39
N HIS A 262 -13.38 -25.39 21.12
CA HIS A 262 -13.59 -26.75 21.61
C HIS A 262 -15.03 -27.20 21.34
N GLN A 263 -15.19 -28.37 20.74
CA GLN A 263 -16.49 -28.89 20.31
C GLN A 263 -17.54 -28.98 21.43
N LYS A 264 -17.13 -29.18 22.69
CA LYS A 264 -18.04 -29.31 23.84
C LYS A 264 -18.28 -28.03 24.62
N THR A 265 -17.32 -27.11 24.62
CA THR A 265 -17.32 -25.93 25.50
C THR A 265 -17.45 -24.62 24.72
N GLY A 266 -17.52 -24.68 23.40
CA GLY A 266 -17.60 -23.53 22.51
C GLY A 266 -16.25 -22.85 22.30
N GLY A 267 -16.32 -21.62 21.79
CA GLY A 267 -15.17 -20.77 21.53
C GLY A 267 -14.86 -19.81 22.66
N ARG A 268 -13.61 -19.36 22.76
CA ARG A 268 -13.25 -18.20 23.58
C ARG A 268 -12.26 -17.32 22.84
N VAL A 269 -12.36 -16.02 23.05
CA VAL A 269 -11.35 -15.03 22.65
C VAL A 269 -10.73 -14.37 23.86
N TRP A 270 -9.45 -14.05 23.82
CA TRP A 270 -8.79 -13.30 24.88
C TRP A 270 -7.67 -12.41 24.36
N CYS A 271 -7.31 -11.43 25.18
CA CYS A 271 -6.25 -10.48 24.90
C CYS A 271 -5.11 -10.63 25.89
N SER A 272 -3.89 -10.61 25.36
CA SER A 272 -2.65 -10.60 26.14
C SER A 272 -1.69 -9.57 25.53
N THR A 273 -0.52 -9.38 26.16
CA THR A 273 0.55 -8.53 25.59
C THR A 273 1.07 -9.04 24.24
N ARG A 274 0.71 -10.26 23.86
CA ARG A 274 1.00 -10.87 22.56
C ARG A 274 -0.28 -11.45 21.94
N SER A 275 -0.93 -10.66 21.09
CA SER A 275 -2.15 -11.05 20.37
C SER A 275 -2.04 -10.63 18.91
N GLY A 276 -2.53 -11.44 17.99
CA GLY A 276 -2.57 -11.09 16.56
C GLY A 276 -1.20 -10.82 15.92
N GLY A 277 -0.13 -11.43 16.45
CA GLY A 277 1.24 -11.21 15.98
C GLY A 277 1.90 -9.92 16.51
N VAL A 278 1.19 -9.09 17.28
CA VAL A 278 1.70 -7.82 17.83
C VAL A 278 2.14 -8.02 19.28
N ASN A 279 3.34 -7.53 19.62
CA ASN A 279 3.87 -7.49 20.98
C ASN A 279 3.81 -6.06 21.54
N ARG A 280 3.23 -5.89 22.72
CA ARG A 280 2.87 -4.59 23.30
C ARG A 280 2.86 -4.64 24.83
N GLU A 281 2.98 -3.50 25.48
CA GLU A 281 3.05 -3.37 26.95
C GLU A 281 1.70 -3.53 27.66
N TRP A 282 0.61 -3.67 26.90
CA TRP A 282 -0.75 -3.75 27.43
C TRP A 282 -1.50 -4.92 26.80
N ALA A 283 -2.38 -5.56 27.59
CA ALA A 283 -3.25 -6.64 27.10
C ALA A 283 -4.57 -6.10 26.53
N GLY A 284 -5.24 -5.20 27.25
CA GLY A 284 -6.55 -4.69 26.85
C GLY A 284 -7.66 -5.73 27.00
N VAL A 285 -8.79 -5.49 26.32
CA VAL A 285 -9.99 -6.32 26.39
C VAL A 285 -10.50 -6.71 25.00
N PRO A 286 -11.11 -7.89 24.81
CA PRO A 286 -11.70 -8.28 23.54
C PRO A 286 -12.93 -7.43 23.19
N ARG A 287 -13.01 -6.99 21.94
CA ARG A 287 -14.19 -6.34 21.35
C ARG A 287 -14.43 -6.87 19.95
N VAL A 288 -15.68 -6.80 19.50
CA VAL A 288 -16.06 -7.05 18.11
C VAL A 288 -15.79 -5.77 17.33
N LEU A 289 -14.84 -5.80 16.41
CA LEU A 289 -14.58 -4.74 15.44
C LEU A 289 -15.40 -5.00 14.18
N LEU A 290 -16.14 -3.98 13.75
CA LEU A 290 -17.00 -4.02 12.56
C LEU A 290 -16.32 -3.30 11.39
N ASP A 291 -16.17 -3.99 10.28
CA ASP A 291 -15.80 -3.37 9.00
C ASP A 291 -17.07 -2.82 8.34
N GLN A 292 -17.09 -1.50 8.11
CA GLN A 292 -18.25 -0.86 7.51
C GLN A 292 -18.40 -1.14 6.01
N THR A 293 -17.30 -1.44 5.32
CA THR A 293 -17.24 -1.70 3.89
C THR A 293 -17.66 -3.12 3.60
N THR A 294 -17.03 -4.09 4.24
CA THR A 294 -17.29 -5.52 3.99
C THR A 294 -18.45 -6.07 4.82
N LYS A 295 -18.91 -5.32 5.83
CA LYS A 295 -19.86 -5.77 6.87
C LYS A 295 -19.34 -6.97 7.70
N SER A 296 -18.06 -7.31 7.54
CA SER A 296 -17.42 -8.36 8.31
C SER A 296 -17.25 -7.94 9.77
N ARG A 297 -17.12 -8.95 10.63
CA ARG A 297 -16.91 -8.77 12.06
C ARG A 297 -15.70 -9.61 12.47
N ARG A 298 -14.84 -9.06 13.31
CA ARG A 298 -13.70 -9.80 13.88
C ARG A 298 -13.45 -9.40 15.32
N CYS A 299 -12.78 -10.27 16.06
CA CYS A 299 -12.29 -9.89 17.38
C CYS A 299 -11.07 -8.96 17.24
N ALA A 300 -11.03 -7.91 18.05
CA ALA A 300 -9.89 -7.02 18.24
C ALA A 300 -9.60 -6.81 19.72
N CYS A 301 -8.32 -6.76 20.08
CA CYS A 301 -7.87 -6.36 21.40
C CYS A 301 -7.80 -4.85 21.51
N VAL A 302 -8.51 -4.30 22.50
CA VAL A 302 -8.75 -2.86 22.61
C VAL A 302 -8.19 -2.35 23.91
N LYS A 303 -7.44 -1.24 23.84
CA LYS A 303 -6.88 -0.60 25.03
C LYS A 303 -8.03 -0.01 25.81
N ASN A 304 -8.17 -0.40 27.07
CA ASN A 304 -9.29 0.00 27.93
C ASN A 304 -8.91 1.01 29.02
N PHE A 305 -7.75 1.63 28.89
CA PHE A 305 -7.21 2.60 29.83
C PHE A 305 -6.30 3.60 29.11
N GLY A 306 -6.00 4.73 29.74
CA GLY A 306 -5.09 5.71 29.15
C GLY A 306 -5.71 6.47 27.98
N THR A 307 -4.85 7.20 27.28
CA THR A 307 -5.14 7.72 25.94
C THR A 307 -5.23 6.57 24.94
N GLY A 308 -6.26 6.61 24.09
CA GLY A 308 -6.43 5.66 22.99
C GLY A 308 -5.41 5.88 21.87
N LEU A 309 -5.24 4.85 21.05
CA LEU A 309 -4.25 4.77 19.98
C LEU A 309 -4.84 5.12 18.60
N SER A 310 -6.16 5.02 18.43
CA SER A 310 -6.84 5.20 17.13
C SER A 310 -6.89 6.65 16.63
N GLY A 311 -6.68 7.63 17.49
CA GLY A 311 -6.71 9.06 17.12
C GLY A 311 -8.11 9.60 16.74
N VAL A 312 -9.17 8.81 16.87
CA VAL A 312 -10.55 9.22 16.56
C VAL A 312 -11.05 10.26 17.58
N GLU A 313 -11.78 11.28 17.11
CA GLU A 313 -12.27 12.39 17.94
C GLU A 313 -13.14 11.92 19.12
N ALA A 314 -13.96 10.87 18.92
CA ALA A 314 -14.74 10.24 19.99
C ALA A 314 -13.86 9.68 21.12
N VAL A 315 -12.65 9.22 20.79
CA VAL A 315 -11.65 8.70 21.73
C VAL A 315 -10.86 9.83 22.39
N LYS A 316 -10.61 10.95 21.69
CA LYS A 316 -9.91 12.13 22.25
C LYS A 316 -10.66 12.80 23.42
N LYS A 317 -11.99 12.67 23.45
CA LYS A 317 -12.83 13.20 24.55
C LYS A 317 -13.00 12.21 25.72
N SER A 318 -12.35 11.06 25.67
CA SER A 318 -12.58 9.95 26.61
C SER A 318 -11.81 10.10 27.93
N ASN A 319 -12.49 9.78 29.02
CA ASN A 319 -12.01 9.86 30.40
C ASN A 319 -11.09 8.69 30.75
N ASN A 320 -9.93 8.59 30.09
CA ASN A 320 -8.92 7.55 30.37
C ASN A 320 -9.39 6.11 30.06
N ARG A 321 -10.29 5.91 29.10
CA ARG A 321 -10.87 4.58 28.73
C ARG A 321 -10.22 3.95 27.50
N GLY A 322 -9.07 4.47 27.04
CA GLY A 322 -8.41 4.02 25.81
C GLY A 322 -9.33 4.16 24.60
N ASP A 323 -9.41 3.12 23.76
CA ASP A 323 -10.17 3.12 22.50
C ASP A 323 -11.56 2.50 22.63
N LEU A 324 -12.07 2.26 23.85
CA LEU A 324 -13.36 1.59 24.06
C LEU A 324 -14.57 2.30 23.42
N ASP A 325 -14.46 3.61 23.23
CA ASP A 325 -15.53 4.45 22.71
C ASP A 325 -15.44 4.63 21.17
N HIS A 326 -14.59 3.84 20.50
CA HIS A 326 -14.48 3.83 19.03
C HIS A 326 -15.81 3.36 18.39
N PRO A 327 -16.35 4.08 17.39
CA PRO A 327 -17.72 3.86 16.89
C PRO A 327 -17.94 2.48 16.24
N HIS A 328 -16.87 1.81 15.82
CA HIS A 328 -16.95 0.50 15.16
C HIS A 328 -16.69 -0.67 16.10
N LEU A 329 -16.51 -0.41 17.40
CA LEU A 329 -16.34 -1.45 18.39
C LEU A 329 -17.65 -1.77 19.08
N LYS A 330 -17.88 -3.06 19.32
CA LYS A 330 -18.96 -3.58 20.15
C LYS A 330 -18.42 -4.51 21.22
N GLN A 331 -19.06 -4.49 22.38
CA GLN A 331 -18.79 -5.45 23.44
C GLN A 331 -19.41 -6.81 23.08
N TYR A 332 -18.72 -7.90 23.44
CA TYR A 332 -19.28 -9.24 23.35
C TYR A 332 -20.50 -9.39 24.26
N PRO A 333 -21.58 -10.06 23.79
CA PRO A 333 -22.69 -10.44 24.65
C PRO A 333 -22.18 -11.22 25.87
N ASN A 334 -22.80 -11.01 27.03
CA ASN A 334 -22.52 -11.78 28.25
C ASN A 334 -21.05 -11.73 28.74
N CYS A 335 -20.22 -10.82 28.22
CA CYS A 335 -18.85 -10.61 28.67
C CYS A 335 -18.75 -9.32 29.49
N SER A 336 -17.99 -9.33 30.59
CA SER A 336 -17.77 -8.10 31.38
C SER A 336 -17.01 -7.03 30.56
N PRO A 337 -17.34 -5.72 30.70
CA PRO A 337 -16.62 -4.65 30.00
C PRO A 337 -15.11 -4.63 30.28
N THR A 338 -14.66 -5.17 31.41
CA THR A 338 -13.25 -5.20 31.82
C THR A 338 -12.61 -6.58 31.69
N ALA A 339 -13.35 -7.59 31.22
CA ALA A 339 -12.80 -8.93 31.05
C ALA A 339 -11.79 -8.96 29.92
N ASN A 340 -10.65 -9.60 30.17
CA ASN A 340 -9.62 -9.87 29.16
C ASN A 340 -9.89 -11.14 28.35
N SER A 341 -10.94 -11.90 28.67
CA SER A 341 -11.38 -13.12 27.99
C SER A 341 -12.91 -13.17 27.90
N CYS A 342 -13.44 -13.47 26.73
CA CYS A 342 -14.88 -13.59 26.45
C CYS A 342 -15.19 -14.94 25.81
N LYS A 343 -16.33 -15.55 26.16
CA LYS A 343 -16.85 -16.73 25.46
C LYS A 343 -17.54 -16.29 24.16
N ILE A 344 -17.43 -17.12 23.12
CA ILE A 344 -18.09 -16.94 21.82
C ILE A 344 -19.26 -17.91 21.80
N GLU A 345 -20.47 -17.41 21.58
CA GLU A 345 -21.66 -18.25 21.37
C GLU A 345 -21.69 -18.72 19.90
N GLU A 346 -22.33 -19.87 19.60
CA GLU A 346 -22.30 -20.49 18.26
C GLU A 346 -22.86 -19.62 17.11
N ASN A 347 -23.45 -18.46 17.42
CA ASN A 347 -24.10 -17.55 16.46
C ASN A 347 -23.41 -16.18 16.29
N ASP A 348 -22.22 -15.97 16.86
CA ASP A 348 -21.50 -14.67 16.87
C ASP A 348 -20.37 -14.52 15.83
#